data_AF-A0A1H6EFZ0-F1
#
_entry.id   AF-A0A1H6EFZ0-F1
#
_cell.length_a   1.000
_cell.length_b   1.000
_cell.length_c   1.000
_cell.angle_alpha   90.00
_cell.angle_beta   90.00
_cell.angle_gamma   90.00
#
_symmetry.space_group_name_H-M   'P 1'
#
loop_
_entity.id
_entity.type
_entity.pdbx_description
1 polymer ?
#
loop_
_entity_poly.entity_id
_entity_poly.type
_entity_poly.pdbx_seq_one_letter_code
_entity_poly.pdbx_strand_id
1 'polypeptide(L)'
;MGLLLGALTVAAVGVILGGIVQGLLPLPVRLAALAVLAAAVLLREVGLIKLPVPENARLVPEHVLHRGRVLGGIQFGFEMGTGMRTYSPSSLPHLVLAAVLLALPWNGALAAGAGFAVARWIMAAASIGHSEDGGWSDVWSMNARLLASATGVATVAALAWGLWPW
;
A
#
# COMPACT_ATOMS: atom_id res chain seq x y z
N MET A 1 15.41 -2.40 -4.80
CA MET A 1 15.91 -3.31 -3.74
C MET A 1 15.39 -2.92 -2.36
N GLY A 2 15.74 -1.74 -1.82
CA GLY A 2 15.23 -1.27 -0.52
C GLY A 2 13.71 -1.34 -0.37
N LEU A 3 12.96 -0.76 -1.33
CA LEU A 3 11.48 -0.77 -1.34
C LEU A 3 10.88 -2.16 -1.17
N LEU A 4 11.39 -3.13 -1.93
CA LEU A 4 10.91 -4.51 -1.90
C LEU A 4 11.22 -5.15 -0.54
N LEU A 5 12.43 -4.97 -0.01
CA LEU A 5 12.81 -5.50 1.30
C LEU A 5 11.90 -4.97 2.41
N GLY A 6 11.66 -3.65 2.45
CA GLY A 6 10.78 -3.04 3.45
C GLY A 6 9.35 -3.56 3.36
N ALA A 7 8.81 -3.66 2.14
CA ALA A 7 7.46 -4.14 1.92
C ALA A 7 7.30 -5.63 2.26
N LEU A 8 8.28 -6.46 1.91
CA LEU A 8 8.27 -7.89 2.26
C LEU A 8 8.45 -8.11 3.76
N THR A 9 9.24 -7.28 4.46
CA THR A 9 9.33 -7.33 5.92
C THR A 9 7.97 -7.04 6.57
N VAL A 10 7.27 -5.99 6.12
CA VAL A 10 5.93 -5.68 6.63
C VAL A 10 4.93 -6.78 6.29
N ALA A 11 4.96 -7.32 5.08
CA ALA A 11 4.10 -8.43 4.69
C ALA A 11 4.34 -9.70 5.54
N ALA A 12 5.60 -10.04 5.79
CA ALA A 12 5.98 -11.19 6.62
C ALA A 12 5.52 -11.02 8.07
N VAL A 13 5.76 -9.86 8.68
CA VAL A 13 5.25 -9.57 10.03
C VAL A 13 3.72 -9.57 10.03
N GLY A 14 3.11 -8.93 9.04
CA GLY A 14 1.66 -8.84 8.88
C GLY A 14 1.00 -10.21 8.79
N VAL A 15 1.54 -11.15 8.04
CA VAL A 15 0.93 -12.48 7.92
C VAL A 15 1.17 -13.36 9.14
N ILE A 16 2.29 -13.18 9.86
CA ILE A 16 2.50 -13.86 11.16
C ILE A 16 1.45 -13.40 12.17
N LEU A 17 1.27 -12.08 12.31
CA LEU A 17 0.22 -11.52 13.18
C LEU A 17 -1.18 -11.89 12.67
N GLY A 18 -1.35 -11.90 11.35
CA GLY A 18 -2.57 -12.33 10.68
C GLY A 18 -2.92 -13.76 11.05
N GLY A 19 -1.97 -14.69 11.07
CA GLY A 19 -2.20 -16.07 11.48
C GLY A 19 -2.83 -16.18 12.88
N ILE A 20 -2.44 -15.33 13.82
CA ILE A 20 -3.04 -15.26 15.17
C ILE A 20 -4.50 -14.79 15.06
N VAL A 21 -4.75 -13.67 14.37
CA VAL A 21 -6.11 -13.11 14.20
C VAL A 21 -7.03 -14.09 13.46
N GLN A 22 -6.50 -14.74 12.43
CA GLN A 22 -7.21 -15.71 11.60
C GLN A 22 -7.55 -17.00 12.35
N GLY A 23 -6.71 -17.41 13.30
CA GLY A 23 -6.98 -18.54 14.19
C GLY A 23 -8.02 -18.22 15.29
N LEU A 24 -8.09 -16.95 15.74
CA LEU A 24 -9.01 -16.52 16.80
C LEU A 24 -10.41 -16.16 16.29
N LEU A 25 -10.52 -15.70 15.04
CA LEU A 25 -11.79 -15.20 14.48
C LEU A 25 -12.37 -16.14 13.40
N PRO A 26 -13.67 -16.47 13.45
CA PRO A 26 -14.33 -17.23 12.39
C PRO A 26 -14.20 -16.55 11.03
N LEU A 27 -14.08 -17.35 9.96
CA LEU A 27 -13.95 -16.85 8.59
C LEU A 27 -15.05 -15.84 8.20
N PRO A 28 -16.35 -16.07 8.50
CA PRO A 28 -17.40 -15.11 8.14
C PRO A 28 -17.21 -13.73 8.78
N VAL A 29 -16.72 -13.68 10.02
CA VAL A 29 -16.46 -12.42 10.74
C VAL A 29 -15.31 -11.66 10.08
N ARG A 30 -14.25 -12.37 9.68
CA ARG A 30 -13.08 -11.80 9.01
C ARG A 30 -13.43 -11.22 7.64
N LEU A 31 -14.19 -11.97 6.85
CA LEU A 31 -14.64 -11.51 5.53
C LEU A 31 -15.64 -10.35 5.63
N ALA A 32 -16.56 -10.37 6.60
CA ALA A 32 -17.47 -9.26 6.85
C ALA A 32 -16.71 -7.99 7.24
N ALA A 33 -15.75 -8.09 8.16
CA ALA A 33 -14.90 -6.96 8.55
C ALA A 33 -14.11 -6.41 7.35
N LEU A 34 -13.50 -7.28 6.54
CA LEU A 34 -12.78 -6.87 5.34
C LEU A 34 -13.69 -6.21 4.30
N ALA A 35 -14.92 -6.71 4.11
CA ALA A 35 -15.90 -6.12 3.20
C ALA A 35 -16.32 -4.71 3.65
N VAL A 36 -16.53 -4.50 4.95
CA VAL A 36 -16.83 -3.17 5.52
C VAL A 36 -15.66 -2.21 5.30
N LEU A 37 -14.43 -2.66 5.54
CA LEU A 37 -13.23 -1.86 5.29
C LEU A 37 -13.07 -1.53 3.80
N ALA A 38 -13.29 -2.50 2.91
CA ALA A 38 -13.21 -2.30 1.47
C ALA A 38 -14.24 -1.27 1.00
N ALA A 39 -15.49 -1.36 1.47
CA ALA A 39 -16.53 -0.39 1.15
C ALA A 39 -16.17 1.02 1.66
N ALA A 40 -15.72 1.15 2.91
CA ALA A 40 -15.33 2.43 3.49
C ALA A 40 -14.15 3.06 2.72
N VAL A 41 -13.15 2.26 2.35
CA VAL A 41 -12.01 2.73 1.56
C VAL A 41 -12.46 3.13 0.16
N LEU A 42 -13.28 2.34 -0.54
CA LEU A 42 -13.81 2.72 -1.86
C LEU A 42 -14.58 4.04 -1.81
N LEU A 43 -15.52 4.19 -0.87
CA LEU A 43 -16.30 5.42 -0.69
C LEU A 43 -15.37 6.63 -0.44
N ARG A 44 -14.27 6.44 0.29
CA ARG A 44 -13.26 7.47 0.51
C ARG A 44 -12.49 7.79 -0.79
N GLU A 45 -11.99 6.80 -1.51
CA GLU A 45 -11.19 7.02 -2.72
C GLU A 45 -12.00 7.65 -3.86
N VAL A 46 -13.33 7.40 -3.93
CA VAL A 46 -14.22 8.11 -4.87
C VAL A 46 -14.66 9.50 -4.38
N GLY A 47 -14.29 9.89 -3.15
CA GLY A 47 -14.56 11.21 -2.57
C GLY A 47 -15.96 11.38 -1.95
N LEU A 48 -16.70 10.30 -1.70
CA LEU A 48 -18.04 10.35 -1.10
C LEU A 48 -17.99 10.55 0.43
N ILE A 49 -16.93 10.12 1.10
CA ILE A 49 -16.72 10.32 2.54
C ILE A 49 -15.32 10.82 2.85
N LYS A 50 -15.18 11.55 3.96
CA LYS A 50 -13.88 12.00 4.49
C LYS A 50 -13.52 11.15 5.70
N LEU A 51 -12.66 10.16 5.49
CA LEU A 51 -12.05 9.39 6.58
C LEU A 51 -10.57 9.77 6.71
N PRO A 52 -10.09 10.06 7.94
CA PRO A 52 -8.68 10.31 8.17
C PRO A 52 -7.89 9.04 7.83
N VAL A 53 -6.77 9.19 7.12
CA VAL A 53 -5.86 8.08 6.86
C VAL A 53 -5.03 7.88 8.12
N PRO A 54 -4.93 6.66 8.66
CA PRO A 54 -4.06 6.39 9.79
C PRO A 54 -2.60 6.40 9.32
N GLU A 55 -2.00 7.59 9.26
CA GLU A 55 -0.63 7.76 8.80
C GLU A 55 0.30 8.24 9.92
N ASN A 56 1.54 7.76 9.88
CA ASN A 56 2.60 8.33 10.68
C ASN A 56 3.29 9.42 9.84
N ALA A 57 2.87 10.67 10.05
CA ALA A 57 3.29 11.86 9.30
C ALA A 57 4.76 12.30 9.55
N ARG A 58 5.65 11.36 9.86
CA ARG A 58 7.10 11.58 9.95
C ARG A 58 7.71 11.23 8.60
N LEU A 59 8.43 12.17 8.01
CA LEU A 59 9.21 11.92 6.79
C LEU A 59 10.50 11.15 7.09
N VAL A 60 11.00 10.43 6.09
CA VAL A 60 12.30 9.76 6.16
C VAL A 60 13.38 10.83 6.38
N PRO A 61 14.21 10.73 7.44
CA PRO A 61 15.18 11.76 7.76
C PRO A 61 16.26 11.96 6.67
N GLU A 62 16.64 13.21 6.41
CA GLU A 62 17.64 13.55 5.39
C GLU A 62 19.03 12.94 5.67
N HIS A 63 19.37 12.68 6.93
CA HIS A 63 20.64 12.06 7.29
C HIS A 63 20.83 10.64 6.75
N VAL A 64 19.75 9.98 6.29
CA VAL A 64 19.83 8.69 5.59
C VAL A 64 20.56 8.84 4.25
N LEU A 65 20.41 9.98 3.58
CA LEU A 65 21.08 10.28 2.31
C LEU A 65 22.58 10.55 2.49
N HIS A 66 23.03 10.92 3.69
CA HIS A 66 24.45 11.13 4.00
C HIS A 66 25.27 9.82 4.08
N ARG A 67 24.64 8.64 4.08
CA ARG A 67 25.35 7.33 4.11
C ARG A 67 25.92 6.89 2.76
N GLY A 68 26.02 7.81 1.80
CA GLY A 68 26.53 7.54 0.45
C GLY A 68 25.45 7.06 -0.52
N ARG A 69 25.75 7.17 -1.83
CA ARG A 69 24.77 7.00 -2.92
C ARG A 69 24.07 5.63 -2.92
N VAL A 70 24.78 4.56 -2.57
CA VAL A 70 24.25 3.19 -2.63
C VAL A 70 23.51 2.82 -1.34
N LEU A 71 24.17 2.92 -0.19
CA LEU A 71 23.60 2.54 1.10
C LEU A 71 22.45 3.46 1.53
N GLY A 72 22.57 4.78 1.29
CA GLY A 72 21.50 5.74 1.56
C GLY A 72 20.26 5.46 0.72
N GLY A 73 20.43 5.14 -0.57
CA GLY A 73 19.32 4.78 -1.46
C GLY A 73 18.62 3.48 -1.07
N ILE A 74 19.38 2.46 -0.63
CA ILE A 74 18.81 1.19 -0.16
C ILE A 74 18.01 1.40 1.13
N GLN A 75 18.56 2.13 2.11
CA GLN A 75 17.84 2.39 3.36
C GLN A 75 16.63 3.28 3.16
N PHE A 76 16.75 4.36 2.37
CA PHE A 76 15.62 5.21 2.01
C PHE A 76 14.51 4.37 1.39
N GLY A 77 14.87 3.52 0.41
CA GLY A 77 13.94 2.57 -0.18
C GLY A 77 13.30 1.65 0.85
N PHE A 78 14.07 1.11 1.80
CA PHE A 78 13.55 0.25 2.86
C PHE A 78 12.53 0.97 3.74
N GLU A 79 12.85 2.17 4.25
CA GLU A 79 11.92 2.96 5.07
C GLU A 79 10.65 3.32 4.28
N MET A 80 10.79 3.71 3.01
CA MET A 80 9.66 3.92 2.10
C MET A 80 8.86 2.63 1.86
N GLY A 81 9.51 1.48 1.78
CA GLY A 81 8.89 0.17 1.56
C GLY A 81 8.05 -0.28 2.75
N THR A 82 8.39 0.15 3.97
CA THR A 82 7.57 -0.16 5.14
C THR A 82 6.27 0.65 5.21
N GLY A 83 6.17 1.78 4.50
CA GLY A 83 5.04 2.70 4.59
C GLY A 83 4.92 3.48 5.91
N MET A 84 5.76 3.18 6.91
CA MET A 84 5.65 3.73 8.28
C MET A 84 6.15 5.16 8.42
N ARG A 85 6.85 5.72 7.43
CA ARG A 85 7.44 7.08 7.47
C ARG A 85 7.14 7.87 6.20
N THR A 86 5.94 7.67 5.67
CA THR A 86 5.54 8.21 4.38
C THR A 86 4.12 8.71 4.45
N TYR A 87 3.91 9.95 4.03
CA TYR A 87 2.59 10.48 3.80
C TYR A 87 1.89 9.64 2.73
N SER A 88 0.69 9.16 3.00
CA SER A 88 -0.07 8.35 2.04
C SER A 88 -1.40 9.04 1.75
N PRO A 89 -1.59 9.63 0.54
CA PRO A 89 -2.86 10.28 0.20
C PRO A 89 -4.03 9.29 0.10
N SER A 90 -3.71 8.00 -0.08
CA SER A 90 -4.67 6.90 -0.26
C SER A 90 -4.72 5.97 0.95
N SER A 91 -5.91 5.45 1.22
CA SER A 91 -6.15 4.42 2.24
C SER A 91 -5.91 2.99 1.73
N LEU A 92 -5.64 2.81 0.44
CA LEU A 92 -5.48 1.48 -0.18
C LEU A 92 -4.39 0.60 0.46
N PRO A 93 -3.19 1.13 0.86
CA PRO A 93 -2.19 0.31 1.55
C PRO A 93 -2.70 -0.29 2.86
N HIS A 94 -3.57 0.45 3.57
CA HIS A 94 -4.19 -0.01 4.82
C HIS A 94 -5.23 -1.09 4.58
N LEU A 95 -6.00 -1.00 3.48
CA LEU A 95 -6.92 -2.05 3.07
C LEU A 95 -6.16 -3.34 2.74
N VAL A 96 -5.06 -3.23 2.01
CA VAL A 96 -4.20 -4.36 1.66
C VAL A 96 -3.61 -4.99 2.92
N LEU A 97 -3.12 -4.19 3.86
CA LEU A 97 -2.63 -4.68 5.15
C LEU A 97 -3.73 -5.36 5.97
N ALA A 98 -4.95 -4.80 5.98
CA ALA A 98 -6.09 -5.44 6.61
C ALA A 98 -6.43 -6.79 5.97
N ALA A 99 -6.35 -6.90 4.64
CA ALA A 99 -6.52 -8.17 3.95
C ALA A 99 -5.44 -9.19 4.34
N VAL A 100 -4.18 -8.76 4.48
CA VAL A 100 -3.08 -9.59 5.00
C VAL A 100 -3.39 -10.12 6.40
N LEU A 101 -3.89 -9.26 7.29
CA LEU A 101 -4.20 -9.65 8.65
C LEU A 101 -5.42 -10.57 8.75
N LEU A 102 -6.45 -10.32 7.94
CA LEU A 102 -7.76 -10.97 8.12
C LEU A 102 -7.97 -12.21 7.25
N ALA A 103 -7.34 -12.29 6.07
CA ALA A 103 -7.78 -13.26 5.07
C ALA A 103 -6.69 -13.84 4.17
N LEU A 104 -5.60 -13.11 3.87
CA LEU A 104 -4.62 -13.62 2.92
C LEU A 104 -3.70 -14.68 3.56
N PRO A 105 -3.42 -15.78 2.84
CA PRO A 105 -2.36 -16.72 3.19
C PRO A 105 -0.96 -16.13 2.91
N TRP A 106 0.08 -16.85 3.33
CA TRP A 106 1.49 -16.44 3.23
C TRP A 106 1.90 -15.96 1.83
N ASN A 107 1.60 -16.74 0.79
CA ASN A 107 1.88 -16.39 -0.60
C ASN A 107 1.13 -15.11 -1.04
N GLY A 108 -0.14 -14.98 -0.65
CA GLY A 108 -0.94 -13.78 -0.93
C GLY A 108 -0.37 -12.53 -0.25
N ALA A 109 0.11 -12.66 0.99
CA ALA A 109 0.74 -11.55 1.71
C ALA A 109 2.06 -11.11 1.06
N LEU A 110 2.91 -12.04 0.65
CA LEU A 110 4.15 -11.71 -0.07
C LEU A 110 3.86 -11.05 -1.43
N ALA A 111 2.87 -11.55 -2.17
CA ALA A 111 2.44 -10.95 -3.43
C ALA A 111 1.90 -9.52 -3.22
N ALA A 112 1.12 -9.30 -2.16
CA ALA A 112 0.64 -7.97 -1.77
C ALA A 112 1.80 -7.02 -1.42
N GLY A 113 2.78 -7.48 -0.65
CA GLY A 113 4.00 -6.71 -0.33
C GLY A 113 4.82 -6.35 -1.58
N ALA A 114 5.02 -7.31 -2.48
CA ALA A 114 5.69 -7.07 -3.75
C ALA A 114 4.92 -6.08 -4.63
N GLY A 115 3.59 -6.23 -4.74
CA GLY A 115 2.72 -5.31 -5.47
C GLY A 115 2.78 -3.88 -4.92
N PHE A 116 2.79 -3.72 -3.60
CA PHE A 116 2.98 -2.42 -2.96
C PHE A 116 4.32 -1.76 -3.32
N ALA A 117 5.42 -2.53 -3.28
CA ALA A 117 6.74 -2.04 -3.66
C ALA A 117 6.80 -1.65 -5.15
N VAL A 118 6.18 -2.44 -6.02
CA VAL A 118 6.08 -2.16 -7.46
C VAL A 118 5.26 -0.89 -7.71
N ALA A 119 4.10 -0.74 -7.07
CA ALA A 119 3.25 0.44 -7.23
C ALA A 119 3.99 1.73 -6.83
N ARG A 120 4.74 1.71 -5.72
CA ARG A 120 5.57 2.86 -5.30
C ARG A 120 6.72 3.14 -6.26
N TRP A 121 7.33 2.09 -6.81
CA TRP A 121 8.40 2.26 -7.79
C TRP A 121 7.88 2.84 -9.11
N ILE A 122 6.73 2.37 -9.61
CA ILE A 122 6.10 2.87 -10.85
C ILE A 122 5.87 4.37 -10.77
N MET A 123 5.38 4.89 -9.64
CA MET A 123 5.15 6.31 -9.46
C MET A 123 6.44 7.14 -9.62
N ALA A 124 7.50 6.74 -8.93
CA ALA A 124 8.79 7.42 -9.02
C ALA A 124 9.39 7.31 -10.43
N ALA A 125 9.34 6.13 -11.04
CA ALA A 125 9.86 5.88 -12.38
C ALA A 125 9.10 6.68 -13.45
N ALA A 126 7.77 6.73 -13.38
CA ALA A 126 6.93 7.48 -14.30
C ALA A 126 7.18 8.99 -14.17
N SER A 127 7.32 9.49 -12.94
CA SER A 127 7.70 10.88 -12.70
C SER A 127 9.04 11.21 -13.35
N ILE A 128 10.09 10.43 -13.08
CA ILE A 128 11.43 10.67 -13.65
C ILE A 128 11.39 10.66 -15.19
N GLY A 129 10.62 9.75 -15.79
CA GLY A 129 10.55 9.60 -17.24
C GLY A 129 9.76 10.69 -17.97
N HIS A 130 8.92 11.47 -17.27
CA HIS A 130 8.02 12.45 -17.90
C HIS A 130 8.09 13.85 -17.28
N SER A 131 9.04 14.12 -16.37
CA SER A 131 9.12 15.38 -15.62
C SER A 131 10.02 16.46 -16.21
N GLU A 132 10.41 16.39 -17.49
CA GLU A 132 11.32 17.38 -18.09
C GLU A 132 10.78 18.82 -18.00
N ASP A 133 9.45 18.99 -18.13
CA ASP A 133 8.79 20.30 -18.14
C ASP A 133 7.91 20.57 -16.89
N GLY A 134 7.97 19.70 -15.88
CA GLY A 134 7.10 19.80 -14.68
C GLY A 134 5.62 19.43 -14.89
N GLY A 135 5.16 19.26 -16.14
CA GLY A 135 3.75 18.97 -16.48
C GLY A 135 3.22 17.64 -15.94
N TRP A 136 4.08 16.70 -15.55
CA TRP A 136 3.67 15.43 -14.91
C TRP A 136 2.81 15.66 -13.66
N SER A 137 3.20 16.63 -12.81
CA SER A 137 2.46 16.95 -11.59
C SER A 137 1.09 17.55 -11.89
N ASP A 138 0.98 18.36 -12.94
CA ASP A 138 -0.27 18.98 -13.35
C ASP A 138 -1.25 17.94 -13.91
N VAL A 139 -0.77 17.08 -14.82
CA VAL A 139 -1.55 15.97 -15.38
C VAL A 139 -2.02 15.01 -14.29
N TRP A 140 -1.15 14.70 -13.31
CA TRP A 140 -1.51 13.89 -12.15
C TRP A 140 -2.63 14.55 -11.33
N SER A 141 -2.53 15.85 -11.06
CA SER A 141 -3.53 16.59 -10.30
C SER A 141 -4.89 16.63 -11.00
N MET A 142 -4.90 16.79 -12.33
CA MET A 142 -6.12 16.79 -13.15
C MET A 142 -6.84 15.44 -13.12
N ASN A 143 -6.09 14.34 -13.04
CA ASN A 143 -6.63 12.98 -13.09
C ASN A 143 -6.74 12.31 -11.72
N ALA A 144 -6.42 13.00 -10.63
CA ALA A 144 -6.27 12.40 -9.30
C ALA A 144 -7.51 11.61 -8.83
N ARG A 145 -8.73 12.13 -9.07
CA ARG A 145 -9.98 11.44 -8.68
C ARG A 145 -10.24 10.17 -9.50
N LEU A 146 -9.97 10.23 -10.80
CA LEU A 146 -10.13 9.08 -11.68
C LEU A 146 -9.11 7.99 -11.31
N LEU A 147 -7.85 8.38 -11.10
CA LEU A 147 -6.79 7.48 -10.68
C LEU A 147 -7.08 6.85 -9.32
N ALA A 148 -7.55 7.62 -8.33
CA ALA A 148 -7.93 7.11 -7.01
C ALA A 148 -9.09 6.09 -7.12
N SER A 149 -10.12 6.41 -7.90
CA SER A 149 -11.26 5.51 -8.13
C SER A 149 -10.85 4.23 -8.85
N ALA A 150 -10.08 4.35 -9.94
CA ALA A 150 -9.65 3.22 -10.75
C ALA A 150 -8.73 2.28 -9.96
N THR A 151 -7.75 2.83 -9.24
CA THR A 151 -6.84 2.04 -8.38
C THR A 151 -7.58 1.45 -7.19
N GLY A 152 -8.58 2.14 -6.64
CA GLY A 152 -9.44 1.61 -5.59
C GLY A 152 -10.24 0.39 -6.05
N VAL A 153 -10.95 0.50 -7.17
CA VAL A 153 -11.70 -0.60 -7.77
C VAL A 153 -10.78 -1.76 -8.13
N ALA A 154 -9.65 -1.50 -8.77
CA ALA A 154 -8.67 -2.52 -9.14
C ALA A 154 -8.11 -3.25 -7.91
N THR A 155 -7.82 -2.53 -6.82
CA THR A 155 -7.34 -3.13 -5.56
C THR A 155 -8.39 -4.06 -4.95
N VAL A 156 -9.65 -3.61 -4.84
CA VAL A 156 -10.72 -4.43 -4.28
C VAL A 156 -11.01 -5.65 -5.15
N ALA A 157 -11.01 -5.49 -6.48
CA ALA A 157 -11.19 -6.60 -7.41
C ALA A 157 -10.06 -7.63 -7.29
N ALA A 158 -8.80 -7.18 -7.20
CA ALA A 158 -7.66 -8.06 -7.02
C ALA A 158 -7.71 -8.83 -5.68
N LEU A 159 -8.12 -8.17 -4.59
CA LEU A 159 -8.32 -8.82 -3.29
C LEU A 159 -9.47 -9.83 -3.33
N ALA A 160 -10.60 -9.47 -3.92
CA ALA A 160 -11.75 -10.38 -4.07
C ALA A 160 -11.38 -11.63 -4.89
N TRP A 161 -10.63 -11.45 -5.98
CA TRP A 161 -10.12 -12.55 -6.80
C TRP A 161 -9.13 -13.43 -6.03
N GLY A 162 -8.18 -12.82 -5.30
CA GLY A 162 -7.19 -13.56 -4.52
C GLY A 162 -7.77 -14.34 -3.33
N LEU A 163 -8.95 -13.94 -2.85
CA LEU A 163 -9.69 -14.63 -1.79
C LEU A 163 -10.73 -15.63 -2.32
N TRP A 164 -10.91 -15.71 -3.64
CA TRP A 164 -11.85 -16.63 -4.23
C TRP A 164 -11.41 -18.08 -3.95
N PRO A 165 -12.32 -18.97 -3.51
CA PRO A 165 -11.99 -20.36 -3.27
C PRO A 165 -11.63 -21.04 -4.59
N TRP A 166 -10.39 -21.52 -4.69
CA TRP A 166 -9.92 -22.44 -5.72
C TRP A 166 -9.99 -23.87 -5.19
#